data_AF-A0A0A9EZG5-F1
#
_entry.id   AF-A0A0A9EZG5-F1
#
_cell.length_a   1.000
_cell.length_b   1.000
_cell.length_c   1.000
_cell.angle_alpha   90.00
_cell.angle_beta   90.00
_cell.angle_gamma   90.00
#
_symmetry.space_group_name_H-M   'P 1'
#
loop_
_entity.id
_entity.type
_entity.pdbx_description
1 polymer ?
#
loop_
_entity_poly.entity_id
_entity_poly.type
_entity_poly.pdbx_seq_one_letter_code
_entity_poly.pdbx_strand_id
1 'polypeptide(L)'
;MSSLSATVGSLAVAVGQQEGADSSSFALALVFAAVVMYDASGIRWHTGRQAALLNQIVCDFPPEHPIISTFRPLREPLGHSPLQVVAGAFVGCAVAYFIGRSV
;
A
#
# COMPACT_ATOMS: atom_id res chain seq x y z
N MET A 1 -0.38 -1.89 -5.46
CA MET A 1 -0.52 -0.43 -5.50
C MET A 1 -0.40 -0.02 -6.96
N SER A 2 -1.49 0.12 -7.70
CA SER A 2 -1.39 0.29 -9.17
C SER A 2 -2.41 1.24 -9.81
N SER A 3 -3.62 1.41 -9.33
CA SER A 3 -4.57 2.38 -9.92
C SER A 3 -5.35 3.11 -8.83
N LEU A 4 -5.97 2.33 -7.94
CA LEU A 4 -6.73 2.85 -6.80
C LEU A 4 -5.92 3.82 -5.92
N SER A 5 -4.66 3.48 -5.64
CA SER A 5 -3.71 4.32 -4.89
C SER A 5 -3.40 5.66 -5.59
N ALA A 6 -3.36 5.68 -6.92
CA ALA A 6 -3.12 6.89 -7.70
C ALA A 6 -4.38 7.76 -7.75
N THR A 7 -5.55 7.15 -7.91
CA THR A 7 -6.84 7.85 -7.90
C THR A 7 -7.08 8.54 -6.57
N VAL A 8 -6.92 7.85 -5.44
CA VAL A 8 -7.12 8.47 -4.12
C VAL A 8 -6.06 9.53 -3.79
N GLY A 9 -4.82 9.34 -4.26
CA GLY A 9 -3.78 10.35 -4.17
C GLY A 9 -4.12 11.62 -4.96
N SER A 10 -4.59 11.47 -6.21
CA SER A 10 -5.03 12.61 -7.04
C SER A 10 -6.24 13.33 -6.43
N LEU A 11 -7.15 12.60 -5.78
CA LEU A 11 -8.29 13.18 -5.10
C LEU A 11 -7.86 14.05 -3.92
N ALA A 12 -6.95 13.55 -3.06
CA ALA A 12 -6.41 14.34 -1.95
C ALA A 12 -5.71 15.62 -2.44
N VAL A 13 -4.94 15.54 -3.52
CA VAL A 13 -4.28 16.71 -4.14
C VAL A 13 -5.31 17.68 -4.72
N ALA A 14 -6.32 17.19 -5.43
CA ALA A 14 -7.37 18.03 -6.01
C ALA A 14 -8.19 18.76 -4.94
N VAL A 15 -8.53 18.08 -3.84
CA VAL A 15 -9.25 18.69 -2.71
C VAL A 15 -8.37 19.73 -2.01
N GLY A 16 -7.08 19.44 -1.80
CA GLY A 16 -6.14 20.39 -1.21
C GLY A 16 -5.95 21.65 -2.06
N GLN A 17 -6.02 21.53 -3.40
CA GLN A 17 -5.97 22.69 -4.30
C GLN A 17 -7.27 23.50 -4.33
N GLN A 18 -8.43 22.87 -4.23
CA GLN A 18 -9.72 23.56 -4.32
C GLN A 18 -10.17 24.19 -3.00
N GLU A 19 -10.07 23.44 -1.90
CA GLU A 19 -10.62 23.86 -0.60
C GLU A 19 -9.56 24.31 0.39
N GLY A 20 -8.28 24.23 -0.01
CA GLY A 20 -7.15 24.51 0.85
C GLY A 20 -6.82 23.35 1.80
N ALA A 21 -5.60 23.35 2.32
CA ALA A 21 -5.13 22.32 3.24
C ALA A 21 -5.78 22.41 4.64
N ASP A 22 -6.50 23.50 4.92
CA ASP A 22 -7.19 23.76 6.19
C ASP A 22 -8.66 23.28 6.18
N SER A 23 -9.12 22.75 5.04
CA SER A 23 -10.47 22.21 4.89
C SER A 23 -10.61 20.84 5.55
N SER A 24 -11.74 20.62 6.24
CA SER A 24 -12.13 19.30 6.75
C SER A 24 -12.21 18.25 5.64
N SER A 25 -12.54 18.67 4.42
CA SER A 25 -12.62 17.80 3.25
C SER A 25 -11.23 17.33 2.81
N PHE A 26 -10.20 18.17 2.93
CA PHE A 26 -8.82 17.76 2.64
C PHE A 26 -8.33 16.72 3.63
N ALA A 27 -8.58 16.93 4.93
CA ALA A 27 -8.25 15.95 5.97
C ALA A 27 -8.95 14.61 5.72
N LEU A 28 -10.24 14.65 5.36
CA LEU A 28 -11.02 13.45 5.03
C LEU A 28 -10.46 12.73 3.80
N ALA A 29 -10.15 13.46 2.73
CA ALA A 29 -9.60 12.91 1.49
C ALA A 29 -8.22 12.27 1.72
N LEU A 30 -7.38 12.88 2.57
CA LEU A 30 -6.06 12.37 2.92
C LEU A 30 -6.16 11.07 3.74
N VAL A 31 -7.02 11.05 4.77
CA VAL A 31 -7.25 9.84 5.59
C VAL A 31 -7.84 8.72 4.74
N PHE A 32 -8.79 9.04 3.87
CA PHE A 32 -9.36 8.08 2.92
C PHE A 32 -8.28 7.48 2.00
N ALA A 33 -7.42 8.33 1.44
CA ALA A 33 -6.30 7.88 0.62
C ALA A 33 -5.36 6.95 1.41
N ALA A 34 -5.03 7.30 2.66
CA ALA A 34 -4.18 6.48 3.51
C ALA A 34 -4.79 5.10 3.83
N VAL A 35 -6.08 5.05 4.18
CA VAL A 35 -6.79 3.79 4.47
C VAL A 35 -6.83 2.89 3.24
N VAL A 36 -7.16 3.44 2.08
CA VAL A 36 -7.21 2.70 0.83
C VAL A 36 -5.83 2.19 0.40
N MET A 37 -4.78 2.99 0.60
CA MET A 37 -3.41 2.54 0.35
C MET A 37 -2.97 1.44 1.32
N TYR A 38 -3.38 1.53 2.59
CA TYR A 38 -3.08 0.52 3.61
C TYR A 38 -3.77 -0.81 3.30
N ASP A 39 -5.07 -0.79 2.99
CA ASP A 39 -5.83 -2.00 2.63
C ASP A 39 -5.24 -2.68 1.37
N ALA A 40 -4.96 -1.88 0.33
CA ALA A 40 -4.31 -2.37 -0.88
C ALA A 40 -2.89 -2.93 -0.65
N SER A 41 -2.23 -2.53 0.45
CA SER A 41 -0.92 -3.06 0.86
C SER A 41 -1.06 -4.34 1.68
N GLY A 42 -2.09 -4.44 2.53
CA GLY A 42 -2.39 -5.62 3.33
C GLY A 42 -2.66 -6.85 2.46
N ILE A 43 -3.49 -6.71 1.42
CA ILE A 43 -3.77 -7.80 0.47
C ILE A 43 -2.47 -8.29 -0.19
N ARG A 44 -1.59 -7.37 -0.63
CA ARG A 44 -0.30 -7.73 -1.26
C ARG A 44 0.63 -8.48 -0.31
N TRP A 45 0.64 -8.12 0.98
CA TRP A 45 1.42 -8.83 1.99
C TRP A 45 0.93 -10.27 2.18
N HIS A 46 -0.39 -10.47 2.30
CA HIS A 46 -0.97 -11.80 2.44
C HIS A 46 -0.73 -12.67 1.21
N THR A 47 -0.93 -12.12 0.00
CA THR A 47 -0.63 -12.84 -1.26
C THR A 47 0.85 -13.18 -1.37
N GLY A 48 1.75 -12.30 -0.92
CA GLY A 48 3.19 -12.56 -0.90
C GLY A 48 3.57 -13.70 0.04
N ARG A 49 3.01 -13.71 1.24
CA ARG A 49 3.25 -14.78 2.22
C ARG A 49 2.68 -16.12 1.74
N GLN A 50 1.53 -16.10 1.08
CA GLN A 50 0.97 -17.29 0.42
C GLN A 50 1.86 -17.80 -0.71
N ALA A 51 2.40 -16.91 -1.54
CA ALA A 51 3.33 -17.28 -2.62
C ALA A 51 4.62 -17.93 -2.07
N ALA A 52 5.18 -17.37 -0.99
CA ALA A 52 6.36 -17.93 -0.32
C ALA A 52 6.07 -19.32 0.27
N LEU A 53 4.95 -19.49 0.98
CA LEU A 53 4.53 -20.79 1.51
C LEU A 53 4.29 -21.82 0.40
N LEU A 54 3.69 -21.41 -0.73
CA LEU A 54 3.46 -22.31 -1.87
C LEU A 54 4.79 -22.74 -2.51
N ASN A 55 5.75 -21.83 -2.67
CA ASN A 55 7.10 -22.18 -3.14
C ASN A 55 7.75 -23.22 -2.22
N GLN A 56 7.65 -23.03 -0.90
CA GLN A 56 8.21 -23.95 0.09
C GLN A 56 7.55 -25.34 0.03
N ILE A 57 6.21 -25.40 -0.03
CA ILE A 57 5.47 -26.66 -0.18
C ILE A 57 5.90 -27.41 -1.44
N VAL A 58 6.13 -26.70 -2.56
CA VAL A 58 6.61 -27.34 -3.79
C VAL A 58 8.03 -27.88 -3.65
N CYS A 59 8.91 -27.17 -2.94
CA CYS A 59 10.27 -27.63 -2.66
C CYS A 59 10.32 -28.87 -1.75
N ASP A 60 9.31 -29.10 -0.91
CA ASP A 60 9.25 -30.26 -0.01
C ASP A 60 8.81 -31.56 -0.71
N PHE A 61 8.38 -31.51 -1.97
CA PHE A 61 8.03 -32.72 -2.73
C PHE A 61 9.27 -33.49 -3.21
N PRO A 62 9.15 -34.82 -3.45
CA PRO A 62 10.23 -35.61 -4.02
C PRO A 62 10.64 -35.06 -5.40
N PRO A 63 11.94 -35.07 -5.75
CA PRO A 63 12.45 -34.50 -7.01
C PRO A 63 11.86 -35.16 -8.28
N GLU A 64 11.26 -36.33 -8.14
CA GLU A 64 10.62 -37.10 -9.21
C GLU A 64 9.16 -36.68 -9.46
N HIS A 65 8.59 -35.80 -8.63
CA HIS A 65 7.20 -35.42 -8.73
C HIS A 65 6.99 -34.51 -9.96
N PRO A 66 6.02 -34.80 -10.85
CA PRO A 66 5.79 -34.04 -12.11
C PRO A 66 5.42 -32.56 -11.92
N ILE A 67 5.15 -32.14 -10.68
CA ILE A 67 4.82 -30.76 -10.33
C ILE A 67 6.10 -29.91 -10.30
N ILE A 68 7.24 -30.47 -9.86
CA ILE A 68 8.51 -29.74 -9.74
C ILE A 68 9.03 -29.29 -11.11
N SER A 69 8.87 -30.12 -12.15
CA SER A 69 9.30 -29.79 -13.51
C SER A 69 8.45 -28.69 -14.18
N THR A 70 7.22 -28.52 -13.74
CA THR A 70 6.24 -27.59 -14.34
C THR A 70 6.10 -26.30 -13.54
N PHE A 71 6.34 -26.35 -12.23
CA PHE A 71 6.17 -25.23 -11.34
C PHE A 71 7.24 -24.17 -11.56
N ARG A 72 6.81 -22.92 -11.77
CA ARG A 72 7.69 -21.75 -11.69
C ARG A 72 7.55 -21.13 -10.30
N PRO A 73 8.66 -20.89 -9.59
CA PRO A 73 8.62 -20.15 -8.32
C PRO A 73 7.88 -18.83 -8.49
N LEU A 74 6.88 -18.60 -7.65
CA LEU A 74 6.17 -17.33 -7.65
C LEU A 74 7.14 -16.26 -7.15
N ARG A 75 7.22 -15.13 -7.87
CA ARG A 75 7.97 -13.98 -7.39
C ARG A 75 7.34 -13.50 -6.09
N GLU A 76 8.11 -13.57 -5.00
CA GLU A 76 7.77 -12.88 -3.77
C GLU A 76 7.61 -11.40 -4.07
N PRO A 77 6.52 -10.75 -3.64
CA PRO A 77 6.32 -9.35 -3.93
C PRO A 77 7.42 -8.56 -3.20
N LEU A 78 8.38 -8.08 -3.97
CA LEU A 78 9.22 -6.93 -3.65
C LEU A 78 8.30 -5.70 -3.58
N GLY A 79 7.54 -5.58 -2.51
CA GLY A 79 6.72 -4.42 -2.21
C GLY A 79 7.55 -3.36 -1.49
N HIS A 80 7.43 -2.10 -1.89
CA HIS A 80 7.90 -0.98 -1.07
C HIS A 80 7.36 -1.11 0.35
N SER A 81 8.23 -0.86 1.33
CA SER A 81 8.00 -1.17 2.73
C SER A 81 6.73 -0.49 3.26
N PRO A 82 5.88 -1.17 4.05
CA PRO A 82 4.74 -0.58 4.75
C PRO A 82 5.15 0.65 5.61
N LEU A 83 6.43 0.75 5.95
CA LEU A 83 7.06 1.89 6.61
C LEU A 83 6.94 3.20 5.80
N GLN A 84 6.93 3.13 4.46
CA GLN A 84 6.73 4.30 3.60
C GLN A 84 5.31 4.87 3.71
N VAL A 85 4.31 4.02 3.93
CA VAL A 85 2.91 4.43 4.13
C VAL A 85 2.74 5.08 5.50
N VAL A 86 3.34 4.51 6.55
CA VAL A 86 3.35 5.10 7.90
C VAL A 86 4.07 6.45 7.92
N ALA A 87 5.20 6.57 7.21
CA ALA A 87 5.91 7.83 7.05
C ALA A 87 5.04 8.89 6.35
N GLY A 88 4.31 8.50 5.29
CA GLY A 88 3.37 9.39 4.61
C GLY A 88 2.24 9.90 5.51
N ALA A 89 1.66 9.03 6.35
CA ALA A 89 0.63 9.42 7.32
C ALA A 89 1.17 10.40 8.36
N PHE A 90 2.39 10.16 8.88
CA PHE A 90 3.04 11.04 9.83
C PHE A 90 3.34 12.42 9.24
N VAL A 91 3.85 12.46 8.00
CA VAL A 91 4.07 13.70 7.26
C VAL A 91 2.75 14.44 7.04
N GLY A 92 1.68 13.73 6.67
CA GLY A 92 0.34 14.31 6.52
C GLY A 92 -0.18 14.97 7.80
N CYS A 93 -0.08 14.27 8.93
CA CYS A 93 -0.45 14.82 10.25
C CYS A 93 0.42 16.02 10.63
N ALA A 94 1.73 15.96 10.37
CA ALA A 94 2.65 17.06 10.65
C ALA A 94 2.32 18.31 9.80
N VAL A 95 2.11 18.15 8.49
CA VAL A 95 1.75 19.25 7.58
C VAL A 95 0.43 19.90 8.01
N ALA A 96 -0.59 19.10 8.33
CA ALA A 96 -1.87 19.62 8.85
C ALA A 96 -1.68 20.41 10.16
N TYR A 97 -0.87 19.89 11.09
CA TYR A 97 -0.60 20.55 12.36
C TYR A 97 0.18 21.87 12.22
N PHE A 98 1.20 21.91 11.34
CA PHE A 98 2.01 23.11 11.14
C PHE A 98 1.26 24.22 10.42
N ILE A 99 0.39 23.88 9.47
CA ILE A 99 -0.41 24.88 8.73
C ILE A 99 -1.57 25.40 9.60
N GLY A 100 -2.20 24.55 10.42
CA GLY A 100 -3.25 24.97 11.36
C GLY A 100 -2.79 25.91 12.48
N ARG A 101 -1.48 26.14 12.65
CA ARG A 101 -0.92 27.20 13.52
C ARG A 101 -0.63 28.52 12.79
N SER A 102 -0.73 28.56 11.47
CA SER A 102 -0.33 29.70 10.64
C SER A 102 -1.47 30.62 10.22
N VAL A 103 -2.68 30.39 10.76
CA VAL A 103 -3.86 31.27 10.68
C VAL A 103 -4.25 31.68 12.09
#